data_AF-A0A479ZYH2-F1
#
_entry.id   AF-A0A479ZYH2-F1
#
_cell.length_a   1.000
_cell.length_b   1.000
_cell.length_c   1.000
_cell.angle_alpha   90.00
_cell.angle_beta   90.00
_cell.angle_gamma   90.00
#
_symmetry.space_group_name_H-M   'P 1'
#
loop_
_entity.id
_entity.type
_entity.pdbx_description
1 polymer ?
#
loop_
_entity_poly.entity_id
_entity_poly.type
_entity_poly.pdbx_seq_one_letter_code
_entity_poly.pdbx_strand_id
1 'polypeptide(L)'
;MSSYTTATSSIETDLYTADTKPRGIQELESTLSLLPSLPTAIAINQIWLVFAAAVFLVSVPVFIEAPLVRSLPSLSLVITGFWIWLSLKLMSRQQTYLWGDLLLGFSLSWLTGAIYWGWLRWEPLWHLPIESIGLPFAIWCLRKNWGKVGNWFYLGSLFGTVLTDIYFYLVDLMPFWRQIMRTDATGASQILKNALAQVQTPWGEGWAIMLALALLTVGLVSLGNKQRHWYAFGGAVLSTILVDSLFLLAAILA
;
A
#
# COMPACT_ATOMS: atom_id res chain seq x y z
N MET A 1 88.48 -48.02 -35.74
CA MET A 1 88.10 -48.95 -36.82
C MET A 1 86.98 -49.84 -36.30
N SER A 2 85.89 -49.91 -37.07
CA SER A 2 84.76 -50.86 -37.07
C SER A 2 84.08 -51.24 -35.74
N SER A 3 82.82 -50.83 -35.54
CA SER A 3 81.58 -51.50 -36.01
C SER A 3 81.18 -52.68 -35.13
N TYR A 4 80.05 -52.58 -34.43
CA TYR A 4 79.01 -53.62 -34.44
C TYR A 4 77.63 -53.01 -34.18
N THR A 5 76.76 -53.28 -35.14
CA THR A 5 75.34 -52.92 -35.23
C THR A 5 74.51 -53.84 -34.35
N THR A 6 73.44 -53.35 -33.74
CA THR A 6 72.27 -54.19 -33.42
C THR A 6 71.02 -53.32 -33.41
N ALA A 7 70.05 -53.72 -34.24
CA ALA A 7 68.76 -53.08 -34.41
C ALA A 7 67.75 -53.69 -33.42
N THR A 8 66.87 -52.88 -32.80
CA THR A 8 65.53 -53.35 -32.43
C THR A 8 64.51 -52.22 -32.21
N SER A 9 63.39 -52.36 -32.92
CA SER A 9 62.00 -51.92 -32.68
C SER A 9 61.66 -50.47 -32.31
N SER A 10 60.89 -49.89 -33.22
CA SER A 10 59.94 -48.78 -33.09
C SER A 10 59.05 -48.81 -31.84
N ILE A 11 59.06 -47.72 -31.08
CA ILE A 11 57.91 -47.29 -30.26
C ILE A 11 57.59 -45.85 -30.67
N GLU A 12 56.50 -45.72 -31.41
CA GLU A 12 55.85 -44.49 -31.82
C GLU A 12 55.29 -43.82 -30.54
N THR A 13 55.72 -42.59 -30.24
CA THR A 13 55.16 -41.80 -29.15
C THR A 13 54.66 -40.48 -29.72
N ASP A 14 53.43 -40.50 -30.23
CA ASP A 14 52.67 -39.30 -30.58
C ASP A 14 52.29 -38.55 -29.29
N LEU A 15 53.10 -37.56 -28.93
CA LEU A 15 52.77 -36.55 -27.94
C LEU A 15 51.76 -35.57 -28.55
N TYR A 16 50.47 -35.89 -28.38
CA TYR A 16 49.35 -34.98 -28.59
C TYR A 16 49.57 -33.68 -27.81
N THR A 17 49.81 -32.59 -28.55
CA THR A 17 49.68 -31.22 -28.04
C THR A 17 48.19 -30.89 -27.99
N ALA A 18 47.58 -31.03 -26.81
CA ALA A 18 46.22 -30.58 -26.57
C ALA A 18 46.21 -29.05 -26.42
N ASP A 19 45.86 -28.37 -27.51
CA ASP A 19 45.51 -26.96 -27.58
C ASP A 19 44.30 -26.66 -26.67
N THR A 20 44.57 -26.23 -25.43
CA THR A 20 43.53 -25.86 -24.45
C THR A 20 43.16 -24.39 -24.63
N LYS A 21 42.31 -24.15 -25.63
CA LYS A 21 41.64 -22.87 -25.88
C LYS A 21 40.80 -22.47 -24.64
N PRO A 22 40.80 -21.19 -24.19
CA PRO A 22 40.12 -20.75 -22.97
C PRO A 22 38.61 -20.61 -23.21
N ARG A 23 37.90 -21.73 -23.43
CA ARG A 23 36.43 -21.76 -23.54
C ARG A 23 35.73 -21.40 -22.23
N GLY A 24 36.38 -21.68 -21.09
CA GLY A 24 35.77 -21.52 -19.78
C GLY A 24 35.46 -20.07 -19.38
N ILE A 25 36.28 -19.09 -19.77
CA ILE A 25 36.09 -17.70 -19.33
C ILE A 25 34.94 -17.04 -20.10
N GLN A 26 34.85 -17.28 -21.42
CA GLN A 26 33.82 -16.69 -22.26
C GLN A 26 32.43 -17.31 -22.02
N GLU A 27 32.36 -18.59 -21.65
CA GLU A 27 31.13 -19.23 -21.15
C GLU A 27 30.72 -18.73 -19.77
N LEU A 28 31.67 -18.45 -18.88
CA LEU A 28 31.37 -17.89 -17.56
C LEU A 28 30.81 -16.47 -17.67
N GLU A 29 31.37 -15.65 -18.55
CA GLU A 29 30.87 -14.29 -18.82
C GLU A 29 29.50 -14.29 -19.53
N SER A 30 29.24 -15.27 -20.42
CA SER A 30 27.93 -15.42 -21.07
C SER A 30 26.85 -15.87 -20.06
N THR A 31 27.20 -16.77 -19.14
CA THR A 31 26.28 -17.23 -18.09
C THR A 31 26.04 -16.16 -17.02
N LEU A 32 27.05 -15.35 -16.68
CA LEU A 32 26.90 -14.19 -15.80
C LEU A 32 26.06 -13.05 -16.40
N SER A 33 26.08 -12.88 -17.72
CA SER A 33 25.25 -11.90 -18.43
C SER A 33 23.83 -12.37 -18.70
N LEU A 34 23.59 -13.69 -18.66
CA LEU A 34 22.26 -14.31 -18.76
C LEU A 34 21.54 -14.45 -17.41
N LEU A 35 22.22 -14.22 -16.29
CA LEU A 35 21.58 -14.14 -14.98
C LEU A 35 20.71 -12.87 -14.93
N PRO A 36 19.39 -12.97 -14.72
CA PRO A 36 18.58 -11.80 -14.48
C PRO A 36 19.19 -11.05 -13.28
N SER A 37 19.35 -9.73 -13.42
CA SER A 37 19.95 -8.89 -12.38
C SER A 37 19.18 -9.06 -11.07
N LEU A 38 19.71 -9.89 -10.17
CA LEU A 38 19.21 -10.15 -8.81
C LEU A 38 18.78 -8.87 -8.05
N PRO A 39 19.50 -7.74 -8.14
CA PRO A 39 19.09 -6.49 -7.49
C PRO A 39 17.74 -5.96 -7.98
N THR A 40 17.43 -6.14 -9.26
CA THR A 40 16.21 -5.63 -9.90
C THR A 40 14.99 -6.45 -9.48
N ALA A 41 15.12 -7.78 -9.42
CA ALA A 41 14.04 -8.66 -8.96
C ALA A 41 13.69 -8.42 -7.48
N ILE A 42 14.70 -8.23 -6.62
CA ILE A 42 14.51 -7.92 -5.20
C ILE A 42 13.84 -6.56 -5.01
N ALA A 43 14.23 -5.54 -5.80
CA ALA A 43 13.62 -4.22 -5.75
C ALA A 43 12.15 -4.22 -6.21
N ILE A 44 11.83 -4.96 -7.28
CA ILE A 44 10.45 -5.15 -7.76
C ILE A 44 9.60 -5.84 -6.69
N ASN A 45 10.12 -6.90 -6.07
CA ASN A 45 9.42 -7.57 -4.96
C ASN A 45 9.14 -6.63 -3.79
N GLN A 46 10.10 -5.79 -3.40
CA GLN A 46 9.87 -4.81 -2.33
C GLN A 46 8.82 -3.76 -2.68
N ILE A 47 8.76 -3.29 -3.92
CA ILE A 47 7.77 -2.30 -4.37
C ILE A 47 6.34 -2.87 -4.28
N TRP A 48 6.14 -4.10 -4.73
CA TRP A 48 4.85 -4.79 -4.61
C TRP A 48 4.49 -5.13 -3.17
N LEU A 49 5.47 -5.43 -2.32
CA LEU A 49 5.25 -5.60 -0.88
C LEU A 49 4.79 -4.30 -0.22
N VAL A 50 5.33 -3.14 -0.62
CA VAL A 50 4.85 -1.84 -0.14
C VAL A 50 3.40 -1.59 -0.56
N PHE A 51 3.06 -1.92 -1.80
CA PHE A 51 1.68 -1.84 -2.27
C PHE A 51 0.73 -2.74 -1.48
N ALA A 52 1.10 -4.01 -1.30
CA ALA A 52 0.30 -4.96 -0.53
C ALA A 52 0.14 -4.51 0.93
N ALA A 53 1.21 -3.98 1.54
CA ALA A 53 1.16 -3.43 2.88
C ALA A 53 0.28 -2.17 2.97
N ALA A 54 0.33 -1.29 1.96
CA ALA A 54 -0.55 -0.13 1.90
C ALA A 54 -2.03 -0.56 1.81
N VAL A 55 -2.35 -1.49 0.91
CA VAL A 55 -3.71 -2.05 0.79
C VAL A 55 -4.16 -2.65 2.12
N PHE A 56 -3.30 -3.45 2.76
CA PHE A 56 -3.60 -4.04 4.07
C PHE A 56 -3.88 -2.98 5.13
N LEU A 57 -3.02 -1.96 5.23
CA LEU A 57 -3.10 -0.91 6.26
C LEU A 57 -4.32 0.00 6.10
N VAL A 58 -4.89 0.13 4.90
CA VAL A 58 -6.16 0.84 4.72
C VAL A 58 -7.36 -0.08 4.97
N SER A 59 -7.33 -1.31 4.46
CA SER A 59 -8.53 -2.16 4.47
C SER A 59 -8.79 -2.90 5.77
N VAL A 60 -7.76 -3.51 6.38
CA VAL A 60 -7.96 -4.41 7.53
C VAL A 60 -8.13 -3.65 8.85
N PRO A 61 -7.30 -2.63 9.17
CA PRO A 61 -7.40 -1.90 10.43
C PRO A 61 -8.77 -1.24 10.66
N VAL A 62 -9.50 -0.86 9.61
CA VAL A 62 -10.85 -0.28 9.73
C VAL A 62 -11.80 -1.19 10.52
N PHE A 63 -11.70 -2.52 10.35
CA PHE A 63 -12.55 -3.48 11.08
C PHE A 63 -12.20 -3.60 12.57
N ILE A 64 -11.03 -3.11 12.98
CA ILE A 64 -10.58 -3.08 14.37
C ILE A 64 -10.84 -1.70 14.96
N GLU A 65 -10.49 -0.65 14.22
CA GLU A 65 -10.60 0.73 14.67
C GLU A 65 -12.06 1.16 14.84
N ALA A 66 -12.93 0.86 13.87
CA ALA A 66 -14.34 1.27 13.91
C ALA A 66 -15.13 0.76 15.14
N PRO A 67 -15.02 -0.52 15.57
CA PRO A 67 -15.63 -0.94 16.84
C PRO A 67 -14.89 -0.42 18.07
N LEU A 68 -13.57 -0.27 18.00
CA LEU A 68 -12.75 0.20 19.10
C LEU A 68 -13.05 1.65 19.47
N VAL A 69 -13.13 2.56 18.49
CA VAL A 69 -13.47 3.99 18.72
C VAL A 69 -14.90 4.17 19.22
N ARG A 70 -15.80 3.21 18.95
CA ARG A 70 -17.17 3.24 19.47
C ARG A 70 -17.26 2.85 20.94
N SER A 71 -16.44 1.89 21.37
CA SER A 71 -16.48 1.33 22.73
C SER A 71 -15.47 1.99 23.67
N LEU A 72 -14.25 2.25 23.20
CA LEU A 72 -13.11 2.74 23.96
C LEU A 72 -12.33 3.80 23.15
N PRO A 73 -12.91 4.99 22.88
CA PRO A 73 -12.29 6.02 22.04
C PRO A 73 -10.92 6.46 22.57
N SER A 74 -10.77 6.63 23.88
CA SER A 74 -9.49 6.95 24.51
C SER A 74 -8.43 5.88 24.30
N LEU A 75 -8.80 4.60 24.24
CA LEU A 75 -7.86 3.51 23.99
C LEU A 75 -7.35 3.55 22.54
N SER A 76 -8.23 3.81 21.56
CA SER A 76 -7.81 3.98 20.17
C SER A 76 -6.79 5.12 20.01
N LEU A 77 -7.00 6.23 20.72
CA LEU A 77 -6.07 7.35 20.74
C LEU A 77 -4.72 6.97 21.39
N VAL A 78 -4.73 6.20 22.49
CA VAL A 78 -3.49 5.69 23.11
C VAL A 78 -2.74 4.73 22.18
N ILE A 79 -3.45 3.88 21.43
CA ILE A 79 -2.87 2.97 20.43
C ILE A 79 -2.16 3.75 19.32
N THR A 80 -2.62 4.95 18.99
CA THR A 80 -1.87 5.85 18.09
C THR A 80 -0.44 6.09 18.60
N GLY A 81 -0.28 6.38 19.89
CA GLY A 81 1.03 6.59 20.50
C GLY A 81 1.92 5.35 20.40
N PHE A 82 1.34 4.16 20.53
CA PHE A 82 2.04 2.89 20.30
C PHE A 82 2.50 2.76 18.84
N TRP A 83 1.66 3.08 17.84
CA TRP A 83 2.03 3.03 16.44
C TRP A 83 3.15 4.02 16.08
N ILE A 84 3.08 5.25 16.59
CA ILE A 84 4.13 6.26 16.42
C ILE A 84 5.44 5.77 17.04
N TRP A 85 5.41 5.28 18.29
CA TRP A 85 6.60 4.74 18.94
C TRP A 85 7.23 3.58 18.16
N LEU A 86 6.40 2.61 17.72
CA LEU A 86 6.85 1.47 16.94
C LEU A 86 7.43 1.91 15.60
N SER A 87 6.79 2.86 14.93
CA SER A 87 7.27 3.46 13.69
C SER A 87 8.67 4.07 13.87
N LEU A 88 8.85 4.94 14.87
CA LEU A 88 10.15 5.57 15.14
C LEU A 88 11.21 4.54 15.51
N LYS A 89 10.85 3.51 16.28
CA LYS A 89 11.75 2.39 16.61
C LYS A 89 12.19 1.63 15.36
N LEU A 90 11.29 1.37 14.41
CA LEU A 90 11.62 0.74 13.13
C LEU A 90 12.44 1.68 12.22
N MET A 91 12.18 2.99 12.25
CA MET A 91 12.95 3.99 11.51
C MET A 91 14.37 4.17 12.05
N SER A 92 14.66 3.75 13.29
CA SER A 92 16.02 3.83 13.86
C SER A 92 17.04 2.90 13.19
N ARG A 93 16.59 1.89 12.43
CA ARG A 93 17.47 0.94 11.73
C ARG A 93 17.24 0.99 10.22
N GLN A 94 18.32 1.06 9.45
CA GLN A 94 18.27 1.16 7.98
C GLN A 94 17.48 0.01 7.33
N GLN A 95 17.56 -1.20 7.88
CA GLN A 95 16.88 -2.40 7.36
C GLN A 95 15.35 -2.33 7.52
N THR A 96 14.87 -1.67 8.57
CA THR A 96 13.43 -1.58 8.90
C THR A 96 12.84 -0.21 8.61
N TYR A 97 13.65 0.74 8.12
CA TYR A 97 13.24 2.13 7.90
C TYR A 97 11.98 2.23 7.03
N LEU A 98 11.93 1.47 5.93
CA LEU A 98 10.80 1.47 5.00
C LEU A 98 9.46 1.17 5.70
N TRP A 99 9.46 0.19 6.60
CA TRP A 99 8.27 -0.25 7.31
C TRP A 99 7.89 0.71 8.42
N GLY A 100 8.88 1.26 9.13
CA GLY A 100 8.66 2.32 10.10
C GLY A 100 8.09 3.59 9.45
N ASP A 101 8.62 3.97 8.29
CA ASP A 101 8.13 5.09 7.48
C ASP A 101 6.67 4.87 7.08
N LEU A 102 6.34 3.73 6.46
CA LEU A 102 4.95 3.39 6.11
C LEU A 102 4.01 3.42 7.33
N LEU A 103 4.46 2.84 8.45
CA LEU A 103 3.70 2.81 9.70
C LEU A 103 3.49 4.21 10.29
N LEU A 104 4.42 5.15 10.07
CA LEU A 104 4.24 6.54 10.49
C LEU A 104 3.05 7.18 9.77
N GLY A 105 2.99 7.00 8.45
CA GLY A 105 1.87 7.48 7.64
C GLY A 105 0.53 6.90 8.09
N PHE A 106 0.50 5.58 8.31
CA PHE A 106 -0.66 4.90 8.89
C PHE A 106 -1.05 5.45 10.27
N SER A 107 -0.06 5.74 11.13
CA SER A 107 -0.33 6.31 12.46
C SER A 107 -1.03 7.65 12.39
N LEU A 108 -0.76 8.47 11.36
CA LEU A 108 -1.46 9.74 11.15
C LEU A 108 -2.92 9.51 10.77
N SER A 109 -3.20 8.60 9.84
CA SER A 109 -4.56 8.22 9.46
C SER A 109 -5.33 7.63 10.64
N TRP A 110 -4.70 6.75 11.43
CA TRP A 110 -5.28 6.20 12.66
C TRP A 110 -5.54 7.29 13.70
N LEU A 111 -4.63 8.26 13.87
CA LEU A 111 -4.84 9.35 14.82
C LEU A 111 -6.10 10.16 14.47
N THR A 112 -6.22 10.57 13.22
CA THR A 112 -7.33 11.39 12.75
C THR A 112 -8.63 10.61 12.73
N GLY A 113 -8.58 9.34 12.31
CA GLY A 113 -9.68 8.39 12.41
C GLY A 113 -10.16 8.21 13.85
N ALA A 114 -9.25 7.97 14.80
CA ALA A 114 -9.58 7.83 16.21
C ALA A 114 -10.25 9.09 16.78
N ILE A 115 -9.75 10.28 16.44
CA ILE A 115 -10.34 11.56 16.89
C ILE A 115 -11.75 11.73 16.31
N TYR A 116 -11.90 11.57 15.00
CA TYR A 116 -13.18 11.80 14.34
C TYR A 116 -14.22 10.76 14.78
N TRP A 117 -13.92 9.47 14.62
CA TRP A 117 -14.86 8.39 14.91
C TRP A 117 -15.13 8.20 16.40
N GLY A 118 -14.19 8.59 17.27
CA GLY A 118 -14.34 8.53 18.72
C GLY A 118 -15.30 9.58 19.28
N TRP A 119 -15.20 10.83 18.81
CA TRP A 119 -15.91 11.96 19.44
C TRP A 119 -16.76 12.80 18.49
N LEU A 120 -16.39 12.91 17.22
CA LEU A 120 -16.97 13.88 16.27
C LEU A 120 -17.85 13.24 15.17
N ARG A 121 -17.99 11.91 15.17
CA ARG A 121 -18.75 11.13 14.18
C ARG A 121 -20.20 11.54 13.93
N TRP A 122 -20.77 12.33 14.83
CA TRP A 122 -22.17 12.77 14.81
C TRP A 122 -22.48 13.73 13.66
N GLU A 123 -21.47 14.43 13.15
CA GLU A 123 -21.63 15.40 12.07
C GLU A 123 -20.61 15.13 10.96
N PRO A 124 -21.07 14.60 9.79
CA PRO A 124 -20.20 14.15 8.71
C PRO A 124 -19.31 15.25 8.13
N LEU A 125 -19.72 16.51 8.22
CA LEU A 125 -18.92 17.63 7.71
C LEU A 125 -17.60 17.84 8.47
N TRP A 126 -17.46 17.30 9.68
CA TRP A 126 -16.18 17.33 10.41
C TRP A 126 -15.20 16.23 9.97
N HIS A 127 -15.63 15.25 9.19
CA HIS A 127 -14.77 14.14 8.77
C HIS A 127 -13.51 14.63 8.07
N LEU A 128 -13.68 15.32 6.94
CA LEU A 128 -12.56 15.80 6.15
C LEU A 128 -11.65 16.80 6.89
N PRO A 129 -12.15 17.83 7.62
CA PRO A 129 -11.30 18.72 8.41
C PRO A 129 -10.42 17.99 9.43
N ILE A 130 -10.96 16.97 10.11
CA ILE A 130 -10.23 16.22 11.12
C ILE A 130 -9.20 15.28 10.48
N GLU A 131 -9.59 14.57 9.42
CA GLU A 131 -8.68 13.75 8.60
C GLU A 131 -7.51 14.56 8.02
N SER A 132 -7.72 15.86 7.79
CA SER A 132 -6.70 16.78 7.28
C SER A 132 -5.73 17.33 8.35
N ILE A 133 -5.92 17.04 9.64
CA ILE A 133 -5.03 17.55 10.71
C ILE A 133 -3.58 17.05 10.54
N GLY A 134 -3.38 15.85 9.98
CA GLY A 134 -2.06 15.31 9.69
C GLY A 134 -1.36 15.96 8.47
N LEU A 135 -2.09 16.68 7.63
CA LEU A 135 -1.58 17.23 6.36
C LEU A 135 -0.44 18.24 6.53
N PRO A 136 -0.49 19.22 7.44
CA PRO A 136 0.65 20.13 7.67
C PRO A 136 1.93 19.38 8.06
N PHE A 137 1.81 18.34 8.89
CA PHE A 137 2.93 17.50 9.28
C PHE A 137 3.49 16.72 8.09
N ALA A 138 2.62 16.12 7.28
CA ALA A 138 3.04 15.38 6.09
C ALA A 138 3.75 16.28 5.07
N ILE A 139 3.23 17.48 4.82
CA ILE A 139 3.85 18.48 3.94
C ILE A 139 5.23 18.88 4.48
N TRP A 140 5.34 19.15 5.78
CA TRP A 140 6.62 19.50 6.40
C TRP A 140 7.66 18.37 6.25
N CYS A 141 7.26 17.12 6.49
CA CYS A 141 8.13 15.95 6.31
C CYS A 141 8.60 15.78 4.87
N LEU A 142 7.68 15.90 3.90
CA LEU A 142 7.99 15.81 2.47
C LEU A 142 8.94 16.92 2.02
N ARG A 143 8.77 18.15 2.51
CA ARG A 143 9.71 19.27 2.25
C ARG A 143 11.11 18.99 2.79
N LYS A 144 11.23 18.19 3.84
CA LYS A 144 12.51 17.74 4.42
C LYS A 144 13.02 16.42 3.81
N ASN A 145 12.32 15.85 2.82
CA ASN A 145 12.59 14.52 2.28
C ASN A 145 12.64 13.41 3.34
N TRP A 146 11.87 13.57 4.42
CA TRP A 146 11.81 12.61 5.52
C TRP A 146 10.50 11.84 5.49
N GLY A 147 10.56 10.53 5.75
CA GLY A 147 9.37 9.68 5.78
C GLY A 147 8.57 9.68 4.47
N LYS A 148 9.25 9.60 3.32
CA LYS A 148 8.58 9.81 2.02
C LYS A 148 7.52 8.74 1.76
N VAL A 149 7.73 7.48 2.13
CA VAL A 149 6.78 6.41 1.80
C VAL A 149 5.50 6.53 2.63
N GLY A 150 5.61 6.77 3.94
CA GLY A 150 4.48 6.95 4.83
C GLY A 150 3.68 8.21 4.54
N ASN A 151 4.35 9.33 4.26
CA ASN A 151 3.62 10.56 3.94
C ASN A 151 2.85 10.46 2.62
N TRP A 152 3.40 9.78 1.61
CA TRP A 152 2.65 9.51 0.37
C TRP A 152 1.52 8.49 0.58
N PHE A 153 1.68 7.50 1.47
CA PHE A 153 0.59 6.64 1.90
C PHE A 153 -0.55 7.46 2.53
N TYR A 154 -0.23 8.31 3.51
CA TYR A 154 -1.21 9.17 4.18
C TYR A 154 -1.94 10.09 3.19
N LEU A 155 -1.21 10.70 2.25
CA LEU A 155 -1.82 11.52 1.19
C LEU A 155 -2.76 10.71 0.28
N GLY A 156 -2.40 9.46 -0.05
CA GLY A 156 -3.26 8.59 -0.84
C GLY A 156 -4.55 8.22 -0.10
N SER A 157 -4.44 7.90 1.19
CA SER A 157 -5.59 7.65 2.06
C SER A 157 -6.50 8.89 2.16
N LEU A 158 -5.92 10.06 2.43
CA LEU A 158 -6.67 11.31 2.53
C LEU A 158 -7.34 11.69 1.20
N PHE A 159 -6.67 11.44 0.07
CA PHE A 159 -7.25 11.65 -1.25
C PHE A 159 -8.47 10.76 -1.49
N GLY A 160 -8.38 9.48 -1.12
CA GLY A 160 -9.52 8.56 -1.12
C GLY A 160 -10.69 9.11 -0.30
N THR A 161 -10.42 9.49 0.96
CA THR A 161 -11.40 10.11 1.86
C THR A 161 -12.05 11.35 1.26
N VAL A 162 -11.27 12.27 0.67
CA VAL A 162 -11.81 13.48 0.02
C VAL A 162 -12.82 13.11 -1.07
N LEU A 163 -12.48 12.16 -1.94
CA LEU A 163 -13.36 11.80 -3.05
C LEU A 163 -14.61 11.08 -2.56
N THR A 164 -14.49 10.18 -1.58
CA THR A 164 -15.64 9.50 -0.98
C THR A 164 -16.54 10.50 -0.23
N ASP A 165 -16.00 11.48 0.50
CA ASP A 165 -16.79 12.53 1.16
C ASP A 165 -17.51 13.43 0.16
N ILE A 166 -16.87 13.79 -0.96
CA ILE A 166 -17.52 14.52 -2.06
C ILE A 166 -18.68 13.71 -2.63
N TYR A 167 -18.50 12.40 -2.83
CA TYR A 167 -19.58 11.51 -3.27
C TYR A 167 -20.75 11.51 -2.27
N PHE A 168 -20.46 11.36 -0.97
CA PHE A 168 -21.48 11.39 0.09
C PHE A 168 -22.25 12.72 0.11
N TYR A 169 -21.58 13.83 -0.18
CA TYR A 169 -22.22 15.14 -0.30
C TYR A 169 -23.12 15.23 -1.53
N LEU A 170 -22.62 14.85 -2.71
CA LEU A 170 -23.33 14.98 -3.99
C LEU A 170 -24.55 14.06 -4.13
N VAL A 171 -24.53 12.91 -3.46
CA VAL A 171 -25.60 11.91 -3.48
C VAL A 171 -26.56 12.08 -2.29
N ASP A 172 -26.34 13.09 -1.44
CA ASP A 172 -27.15 13.36 -0.24
C ASP A 172 -27.19 12.18 0.75
N LEU A 173 -26.02 11.60 1.03
CA LEU A 173 -25.87 10.50 1.99
C LEU A 173 -25.66 10.97 3.44
N MET A 174 -25.30 12.25 3.63
CA MET A 174 -25.06 12.84 4.95
C MET A 174 -26.26 12.77 5.92
N PRO A 175 -27.53 12.92 5.50
CA PRO A 175 -28.67 12.73 6.38
C PRO A 175 -28.76 11.29 6.92
N PHE A 176 -28.49 10.27 6.10
CA PHE A 176 -28.49 8.88 6.54
C PHE A 176 -27.35 8.59 7.50
N TRP A 177 -26.17 9.19 7.29
CA TRP A 177 -25.06 9.15 8.25
C TRP A 177 -25.48 9.69 9.62
N ARG A 178 -26.12 10.86 9.67
CA ARG A 178 -26.56 11.46 10.94
C ARG A 178 -27.57 10.57 11.67
N GLN A 179 -28.43 9.87 10.94
CA GLN A 179 -29.41 8.93 11.50
C GLN A 179 -28.72 7.67 12.04
N ILE A 180 -27.83 7.05 11.26
CA ILE A 180 -27.20 5.77 11.66
C ILE A 180 -26.33 5.93 12.90
N MET A 181 -25.72 7.09 13.11
CA MET A 181 -24.90 7.35 14.30
C MET A 181 -25.72 7.48 15.59
N ARG A 182 -27.02 7.81 15.49
CA ARG A 182 -27.94 8.02 16.62
C ARG A 182 -28.85 6.83 16.91
N THR A 183 -28.83 5.81 16.06
CA THR A 183 -29.79 4.70 16.12
C THR A 183 -29.10 3.43 16.59
N ASP A 184 -29.80 2.64 17.41
CA ASP A 184 -29.33 1.32 17.84
C ASP A 184 -29.27 0.34 16.66
N ALA A 185 -28.52 -0.75 16.83
CA ALA A 185 -28.25 -1.72 15.76
C ALA A 185 -29.52 -2.28 15.07
N THR A 186 -30.64 -2.35 15.79
CA THR A 186 -31.94 -2.80 15.24
C THR A 186 -32.58 -1.82 14.26
N GLY A 187 -32.38 -0.50 14.44
CA GLY A 187 -32.88 0.53 13.52
C GLY A 187 -31.89 0.88 12.39
N ALA A 188 -30.62 0.47 12.51
CA ALA A 188 -29.59 0.75 11.52
C ALA A 188 -29.85 0.09 10.15
N SER A 189 -30.44 -1.11 10.11
CA SER A 189 -30.75 -1.83 8.85
C SER A 189 -31.67 -1.02 7.94
N GLN A 190 -32.74 -0.41 8.48
CA GLN A 190 -33.66 0.39 7.66
C GLN A 190 -32.99 1.65 7.09
N ILE A 191 -32.12 2.29 7.88
CA ILE A 191 -31.37 3.48 7.43
C ILE A 191 -30.40 3.09 6.31
N LEU A 192 -29.72 1.94 6.42
CA LEU A 192 -28.84 1.41 5.37
C LEU A 192 -29.61 1.09 4.09
N LYS A 193 -30.81 0.50 4.18
CA LYS A 193 -31.68 0.23 3.02
C LYS A 193 -32.10 1.51 2.31
N ASN A 194 -32.46 2.54 3.07
CA ASN A 194 -32.83 3.83 2.49
C ASN A 194 -31.63 4.53 1.84
N ALA A 195 -30.45 4.45 2.45
CA ALA A 195 -29.22 4.96 1.87
C ALA A 195 -28.84 4.20 0.58
N LEU A 196 -29.00 2.87 0.56
CA LEU A 196 -28.79 2.05 -0.62
C LEU A 196 -29.74 2.43 -1.76
N ALA A 197 -31.02 2.68 -1.45
CA ALA A 197 -31.99 3.16 -2.44
C ALA A 197 -31.57 4.50 -3.06
N GLN A 198 -30.97 5.40 -2.28
CA GLN A 198 -30.41 6.66 -2.76
C GLN A 198 -29.21 6.44 -3.70
N VAL A 199 -28.31 5.52 -3.33
CA VAL A 199 -27.16 5.11 -4.16
C VAL A 199 -27.60 4.48 -5.49
N GLN A 200 -28.68 3.71 -5.50
CA GLN A 200 -29.23 3.03 -6.69
C GLN A 200 -30.04 3.95 -7.61
N THR A 201 -30.17 5.24 -7.29
CA THR A 201 -30.73 6.20 -8.25
C THR A 201 -29.76 6.40 -9.42
N PRO A 202 -30.23 6.76 -10.64
CA PRO A 202 -29.33 7.05 -11.76
C PRO A 202 -28.28 8.13 -11.43
N TRP A 203 -28.61 9.07 -10.54
CA TRP A 203 -27.69 10.08 -10.03
C TRP A 203 -26.62 9.48 -9.11
N GLY A 204 -27.04 8.66 -8.15
CA GLY A 204 -26.14 7.96 -7.23
C GLY A 204 -25.18 7.01 -7.93
N GLU A 205 -25.69 6.21 -8.88
CA GLU A 205 -24.88 5.30 -9.69
C GLU A 205 -23.91 6.05 -10.60
N GLY A 206 -24.37 7.14 -11.24
CA GLY A 206 -23.52 7.99 -12.08
C GLY A 206 -22.32 8.53 -11.32
N TRP A 207 -22.54 9.09 -10.13
CA TRP A 207 -21.46 9.58 -9.28
C TRP A 207 -20.59 8.47 -8.69
N ALA A 208 -21.15 7.28 -8.44
CA ALA A 208 -20.38 6.13 -7.95
C ALA A 208 -19.41 5.63 -9.03
N ILE A 209 -19.85 5.56 -10.29
CA ILE A 209 -19.00 5.22 -11.44
C ILE A 209 -17.90 6.27 -11.60
N MET A 210 -18.23 7.56 -11.53
CA MET A 210 -17.25 8.64 -11.61
C MET A 210 -16.20 8.57 -10.49
N LEU A 211 -16.63 8.30 -9.25
CA LEU A 211 -15.75 8.07 -8.11
C LEU A 211 -14.80 6.88 -8.37
N ALA A 212 -15.35 5.74 -8.75
CA ALA A 212 -14.57 4.53 -9.03
C ALA A 212 -13.54 4.76 -10.16
N LEU A 213 -13.93 5.43 -11.24
CA LEU A 213 -13.04 5.76 -12.36
C LEU A 213 -11.93 6.74 -11.94
N ALA A 214 -12.25 7.74 -11.13
CA ALA A 214 -11.26 8.70 -10.61
C ALA A 214 -10.23 8.00 -9.73
N LEU A 215 -10.67 7.21 -8.75
CA LEU A 215 -9.80 6.43 -7.86
C LEU A 215 -8.97 5.41 -8.64
N LEU A 216 -9.58 4.70 -9.60
CA LEU A 216 -8.89 3.70 -10.41
C LEU A 216 -7.81 4.36 -11.28
N THR A 217 -8.13 5.48 -11.92
CA THR A 217 -7.20 6.19 -12.80
C THR A 217 -6.03 6.74 -12.00
N VAL A 218 -6.28 7.47 -10.91
CA VAL A 218 -5.23 8.03 -10.05
C VAL A 218 -4.37 6.92 -9.43
N GLY A 219 -5.01 5.85 -8.96
CA GLY A 219 -4.34 4.68 -8.41
C GLY A 219 -3.41 4.00 -9.42
N LEU A 220 -3.92 3.67 -10.62
CA LEU A 220 -3.14 3.00 -11.67
C LEU A 220 -2.02 3.89 -12.25
N VAL A 221 -2.29 5.18 -12.47
CA VAL A 221 -1.27 6.14 -12.93
C VAL A 221 -0.13 6.24 -11.92
N SER A 222 -0.45 6.21 -10.62
CA SER A 222 0.56 6.17 -9.57
C SER A 222 1.47 4.94 -9.68
N LEU A 223 0.90 3.75 -9.91
CA LEU A 223 1.67 2.50 -10.08
C LEU A 223 2.58 2.49 -11.32
N GLY A 224 2.33 3.36 -12.31
CA GLY A 224 3.23 3.55 -13.45
C GLY A 224 4.62 4.08 -13.05
N ASN A 225 4.72 4.76 -11.91
CA ASN A 225 5.99 5.24 -11.36
C ASN A 225 6.65 4.16 -10.49
N LYS A 226 7.79 3.61 -10.93
CA LYS A 226 8.55 2.54 -10.24
C LYS A 226 9.23 2.95 -8.92
N GLN A 227 8.67 3.90 -8.17
CA GLN A 227 9.19 4.34 -6.87
C GLN A 227 8.25 3.92 -5.74
N ARG A 228 8.82 3.48 -4.61
CA ARG A 228 8.07 2.89 -3.48
C ARG A 228 6.93 3.77 -2.94
N HIS A 229 7.12 5.09 -2.87
CA HIS A 229 6.10 6.00 -2.34
C HIS A 229 4.88 6.11 -3.26
N TRP A 230 5.04 6.01 -4.58
CA TRP A 230 3.91 5.97 -5.51
C TRP A 230 3.12 4.67 -5.39
N TYR A 231 3.78 3.55 -5.08
CA TYR A 231 3.07 2.29 -4.79
C TYR A 231 2.34 2.34 -3.45
N ALA A 232 2.88 3.04 -2.45
CA ALA A 232 2.19 3.28 -1.19
C ALA A 232 0.95 4.18 -1.38
N PHE A 233 1.10 5.29 -2.12
CA PHE A 233 0.00 6.18 -2.49
C PHE A 233 -1.08 5.45 -3.31
N GLY A 234 -0.68 4.78 -4.40
CA GLY A 234 -1.60 4.07 -5.28
C GLY A 234 -2.30 2.90 -4.57
N GLY A 235 -1.58 2.20 -3.69
CA GLY A 235 -2.16 1.18 -2.81
C GLY A 235 -3.27 1.75 -1.93
N ALA A 236 -3.01 2.86 -1.25
CA ALA A 236 -3.99 3.52 -0.39
C ALA A 236 -5.22 4.02 -1.16
N VAL A 237 -5.02 4.63 -2.33
CA VAL A 237 -6.11 5.10 -3.21
C VAL A 237 -6.95 3.92 -3.70
N LEU A 238 -6.34 2.86 -4.24
CA LEU A 238 -7.08 1.71 -4.78
C LEU A 238 -7.79 0.91 -3.70
N SER A 239 -7.23 0.83 -2.49
CA SER A 239 -7.92 0.20 -1.36
C SER A 239 -9.18 0.95 -0.92
N THR A 240 -9.32 2.23 -1.26
CA THR A 240 -10.58 2.97 -1.01
C THR A 240 -11.73 2.33 -1.78
N ILE A 241 -11.51 1.94 -3.05
CA ILE A 241 -12.51 1.20 -3.85
C ILE A 241 -12.88 -0.12 -3.17
N LEU A 242 -11.89 -0.85 -2.64
CA LEU A 242 -12.12 -2.13 -1.96
C LEU A 242 -12.96 -1.96 -0.70
N VAL A 243 -12.63 -0.97 0.13
CA VAL A 243 -13.35 -0.68 1.38
C VAL A 243 -14.77 -0.20 1.08
N ASP A 244 -14.94 0.71 0.12
CA ASP A 244 -16.26 1.21 -0.28
C ASP A 244 -17.13 0.09 -0.86
N SER A 245 -16.56 -0.80 -1.67
CA SER A 245 -17.27 -1.97 -2.21
C SER A 245 -17.71 -2.93 -1.09
N LEU A 246 -16.88 -3.10 -0.05
CA LEU A 246 -17.20 -3.94 1.09
C LEU A 246 -18.33 -3.34 1.94
N PHE A 247 -18.35 -2.02 2.12
CA PHE A 247 -19.47 -1.33 2.76
C PHE A 247 -20.76 -1.39 1.93
N LEU A 248 -20.66 -1.27 0.61
CA LEU A 248 -21.81 -1.42 -0.28
C LEU A 248 -22.38 -2.84 -0.20
N LEU A 249 -21.53 -3.87 -0.24
CA LEU A 249 -21.94 -5.26 -0.04
C LEU A 249 -22.59 -5.48 1.33
N ALA A 250 -22.03 -4.90 2.39
CA ALA A 250 -22.64 -4.96 3.72
C ALA A 250 -24.04 -4.32 3.75
N ALA A 251 -24.24 -3.20 3.05
CA ALA A 251 -25.54 -2.55 2.93
C ALA A 251 -26.56 -3.40 2.15
N ILE A 252 -26.12 -4.12 1.12
CA ILE A 252 -26.96 -5.05 0.34
C ILE A 252 -27.39 -6.27 1.18
N LEU A 253 -26.54 -6.73 2.10
CA LEU A 253 -26.77 -7.90 2.94
C LEU A 253 -27.50 -7.61 4.27
N ALA A 254 -27.71 -6.33 4.62
CA ALA A 254 -28.33 -5.87 5.86
C ALA A 254 -29.88 -5.85 5.84
#